data_AF-Q21KJ8-F1
#
_entry.id   AF-Q21KJ8-F1
#
_cell.length_a   1.000
_cell.length_b   1.000
_cell.length_c   1.000
_cell.angle_alpha   90.00
_cell.angle_beta   90.00
_cell.angle_gamma   90.00
#
_symmetry.space_group_name_H-M   'P 1'
#
loop_
_entity.id
_entity.type
_entity.pdbx_description
1 polymer ?
#
loop_
_entity_poly.entity_id
_entity_poly.type
_entity_poly.pdbx_seq_one_letter_code
_entity_poly.pdbx_strand_id
1 'polypeptide(L)'
;MHANHSAHIQLLADLPPVVDDGFGNLAFCSADDGVLWLCYEVRRDFLSAPRQFNVLRVVLADEPFIATGGQYLNDLQWESLRKAGFGIYRVEGSELVEGEGELHLVCYTPKQIVECCALQVTSEQQCFHAASPYQALVSFLAS
;
A
#
# COMPACT_ATOMS: atom_id res chain seq x y z
N MET A 1 -1.71 -21.94 25.77
CA MET A 1 -1.29 -22.47 24.46
C MET A 1 -1.29 -21.29 23.50
N HIS A 2 -0.12 -20.68 23.25
CA HIS A 2 -0.02 -19.66 22.21
C HIS A 2 0.04 -20.40 20.87
N ALA A 3 -1.03 -20.33 20.10
CA ALA A 3 -1.00 -20.79 18.73
C ALA A 3 0.07 -19.95 18.01
N ASN A 4 1.10 -20.65 17.53
CA ASN A 4 2.08 -20.14 16.58
C ASN A 4 1.32 -19.83 15.28
N HIS A 5 0.62 -18.69 15.26
CA HIS A 5 0.14 -18.11 14.02
C HIS A 5 1.38 -17.54 13.36
N SER A 6 1.98 -18.32 12.46
CA SER A 6 2.95 -17.81 11.50
C SER A 6 2.27 -16.65 10.78
N ALA A 7 2.57 -15.42 11.18
CA ALA A 7 2.01 -14.24 10.55
C ALA A 7 2.58 -14.16 9.14
N HIS A 8 1.78 -14.59 8.17
CA HIS A 8 2.16 -14.58 6.76
C HIS A 8 1.78 -13.23 6.16
N ILE A 9 2.70 -12.62 5.44
CA ILE A 9 2.35 -11.52 4.54
C ILE A 9 1.91 -12.11 3.20
N GLN A 10 0.86 -11.54 2.61
CA GLN A 10 0.32 -11.97 1.33
C GLN A 10 0.35 -10.79 0.36
N LEU A 11 1.05 -10.94 -0.76
CA LEU A 11 1.03 -9.94 -1.83
C LEU A 11 -0.37 -9.86 -2.43
N LEU A 12 -0.88 -8.64 -2.63
CA LEU A 12 -2.11 -8.41 -3.39
C LEU A 12 -1.79 -8.54 -4.90
N ALA A 13 -1.88 -9.77 -5.41
CA ALA A 13 -1.43 -10.15 -6.75
C ALA A 13 -2.16 -9.43 -7.90
N ASP A 14 -3.37 -8.92 -7.66
CA ASP A 14 -4.16 -8.19 -8.67
C ASP A 14 -3.70 -6.74 -8.85
N LEU A 15 -2.78 -6.25 -8.01
CA LEU A 15 -2.26 -4.89 -8.09
C LEU A 15 -1.00 -4.82 -8.97
N PRO A 16 -0.86 -3.76 -9.80
CA PRO A 16 0.36 -3.53 -10.56
C PRO A 16 1.61 -3.52 -9.67
N PRO A 17 2.72 -4.12 -10.13
CA PRO A 17 3.95 -4.20 -9.35
C PRO A 17 4.53 -2.81 -9.09
N VAL A 18 5.03 -2.60 -7.87
CA VAL A 18 5.71 -1.36 -7.45
C VAL A 18 7.04 -1.22 -8.20
N VAL A 19 7.39 0.02 -8.58
CA VAL A 19 8.71 0.31 -9.16
C VAL A 19 9.82 0.20 -8.10
N ASP A 20 10.95 -0.38 -8.49
CA ASP A 20 12.17 -0.46 -7.68
C ASP A 20 13.29 0.36 -8.34
N ASP A 21 13.17 1.69 -8.29
CA ASP A 21 14.16 2.62 -8.84
C ASP A 21 14.80 3.54 -7.79
N GLY A 22 14.43 3.37 -6.51
CA GLY A 22 14.99 4.11 -5.39
C GLY A 22 14.49 5.55 -5.23
N PHE A 23 13.50 6.01 -5.99
CA PHE A 23 12.88 7.33 -5.82
C PHE A 23 11.64 7.28 -4.91
N GLY A 24 11.25 8.44 -4.37
CA GLY A 24 9.98 8.59 -3.64
C GLY A 24 8.81 8.27 -4.56
N ASN A 25 8.21 7.11 -4.34
CA ASN A 25 7.27 6.48 -5.26
C ASN A 25 5.92 6.17 -4.59
N LEU A 26 5.62 6.82 -3.46
CA LEU A 26 4.33 6.75 -2.79
C LEU A 26 3.87 8.15 -2.34
N ALA A 27 2.63 8.49 -2.62
CA ALA A 27 1.93 9.63 -2.06
C ALA A 27 0.58 9.17 -1.52
N PHE A 28 0.07 9.82 -0.49
CA PHE A 28 -1.25 9.49 0.04
C PHE A 28 -1.94 10.70 0.66
N CYS A 29 -3.26 10.63 0.74
CA CYS A 29 -4.07 11.56 1.51
C CYS A 29 -5.31 10.84 2.05
N SER A 30 -5.73 11.20 3.25
CA SER A 30 -7.03 10.79 3.79
C SER A 30 -8.08 11.83 3.42
N ALA A 31 -9.27 11.37 3.06
CA ALA A 31 -10.48 12.18 3.03
C ALA A 31 -11.29 11.96 4.33
N ASP A 32 -12.19 12.91 4.65
CA ASP A 32 -13.02 12.88 5.87
C ASP A 32 -14.12 11.80 5.83
N ASP A 33 -14.27 11.10 4.70
CA ASP A 33 -15.28 10.07 4.45
C ASP A 33 -14.77 8.64 4.76
N GLY A 34 -13.64 8.52 5.46
CA GLY A 34 -13.05 7.22 5.79
C GLY A 34 -12.28 6.58 4.61
N VAL A 35 -11.95 7.35 3.57
CA VAL A 35 -11.16 6.88 2.43
C VAL A 35 -9.73 7.37 2.52
N LEU A 36 -8.78 6.44 2.42
CA LEU A 36 -7.38 6.71 2.16
C LEU A 36 -7.09 6.51 0.68
N TRP A 37 -6.60 7.56 0.03
CA TRP A 37 -6.08 7.49 -1.33
C TRP A 37 -4.57 7.28 -1.30
N LEU A 38 -4.09 6.24 -1.97
CA LEU A 38 -2.66 5.91 -2.08
C LEU A 38 -2.28 5.89 -3.56
N CYS A 39 -1.25 6.64 -3.94
CA CYS A 39 -0.74 6.63 -5.30
C CYS A 39 0.71 6.17 -5.30
N TYR A 40 1.02 5.15 -6.10
CA TYR A 40 2.38 4.65 -6.22
C TYR A 40 2.81 4.49 -7.67
N GLU A 41 4.11 4.62 -7.92
CA GLU A 41 4.66 4.37 -9.25
C GLU A 41 4.76 2.88 -9.55
N VAL A 42 4.28 2.50 -10.72
CA VAL A 42 4.28 1.11 -11.18
C VAL A 42 5.51 0.82 -12.03
N ARG A 43 5.96 -0.44 -12.00
CA ARG A 43 7.05 -0.90 -12.84
C ARG A 43 6.71 -0.69 -14.32
N ARG A 44 7.68 -0.16 -15.06
CA ARG A 44 7.60 0.06 -16.51
C ARG A 44 8.23 -1.09 -17.27
N ASP A 45 7.69 -1.38 -18.45
CA ASP A 45 8.26 -2.38 -19.36
C ASP A 45 9.62 -1.94 -19.93
N PHE A 46 9.85 -0.62 -20.07
CA PHE A 46 11.08 -0.04 -20.62
C PHE A 46 11.46 1.25 -19.88
N LEU A 47 12.76 1.50 -19.69
CA LEU A 47 13.25 2.71 -18.99
C LEU A 47 12.88 4.03 -19.67
N SER A 48 12.69 4.00 -20.99
CA SER A 48 12.27 5.16 -21.80
C SER A 48 10.75 5.40 -21.77
N ALA A 49 9.95 4.46 -21.26
CA ALA A 49 8.52 4.65 -21.15
C ALA A 49 8.20 5.76 -20.13
N PRO A 50 7.15 6.57 -20.36
CA PRO A 50 6.66 7.53 -19.36
C PRO A 50 6.43 6.86 -18.01
N ARG A 51 6.67 7.60 -16.92
CA ARG A 51 6.32 7.14 -15.56
C ARG A 51 4.82 6.90 -15.48
N GLN A 52 4.45 5.78 -14.87
CA GLN A 52 3.06 5.37 -14.72
C GLN A 52 2.75 5.24 -13.23
N PHE A 53 1.55 5.63 -12.83
CA PHE A 53 1.14 5.60 -11.44
C PHE A 53 -0.19 4.88 -11.31
N ASN A 54 -0.30 4.05 -10.29
CA ASN A 54 -1.55 3.43 -9.88
C ASN A 54 -2.10 4.18 -8.68
N VAL A 55 -3.41 4.37 -8.64
CA VAL A 55 -4.11 4.94 -7.49
C VAL A 55 -4.92 3.82 -6.84
N LEU A 56 -4.79 3.67 -5.54
CA LEU A 56 -5.60 2.80 -4.72
C LEU A 56 -6.59 3.66 -3.95
N ARG A 57 -7.85 3.23 -3.98
CA ARG A 57 -8.86 3.65 -3.03
C ARG A 57 -8.87 2.63 -1.90
N VAL A 58 -8.63 3.08 -0.68
CA VAL A 58 -8.66 2.24 0.51
C VAL A 58 -9.78 2.74 1.40
N VAL A 59 -10.81 1.91 1.61
CA VAL A 59 -11.84 2.17 2.62
C VAL A 59 -11.25 1.75 3.96
N LEU A 60 -11.05 2.70 4.87
CA LEU A 60 -10.50 2.45 6.19
C LEU A 60 -11.55 1.79 7.10
N ALA A 61 -11.08 1.07 8.11
CA ALA A 61 -11.94 0.59 9.20
C ALA A 61 -12.48 1.74 10.05
N ASP A 62 -13.49 1.45 10.89
CA ASP A 62 -14.18 2.44 11.73
C ASP A 62 -13.25 3.10 12.76
N GLU A 63 -12.21 2.39 13.20
CA GLU A 63 -11.09 2.94 13.96
C GLU A 63 -9.85 3.06 13.06
N PRO A 64 -9.79 4.10 12.19
CA PRO A 64 -8.73 4.20 11.21
C PRO A 64 -7.40 4.54 11.90
N PHE A 65 -6.37 3.76 11.60
CA PHE A 65 -5.00 4.17 11.81
C PHE A 65 -4.27 4.24 10.48
N ILE A 66 -3.33 5.20 10.38
CA ILE A 66 -2.38 5.30 9.27
C ILE A 66 -1.01 5.48 9.90
N ALA A 67 -0.14 4.50 9.69
CA ALA A 67 1.21 4.50 10.22
C ALA A 67 2.23 4.61 9.10
N THR A 68 3.29 5.38 9.34
CA THR A 68 4.44 5.42 8.44
C THR A 68 5.63 4.71 9.08
N GLY A 69 6.30 3.85 8.32
CA GLY A 69 7.56 3.23 8.74
C GLY A 69 7.50 1.79 9.23
N GLY A 70 6.36 1.08 9.09
CA GLY A 70 6.27 -0.33 9.47
C GLY A 70 6.25 -0.54 11.00
N GLN A 71 5.54 0.34 11.72
CA GLN A 71 5.49 0.38 13.19
C GLN A 71 4.84 -0.86 13.80
N TYR A 72 3.91 -1.48 13.08
CA TYR A 72 3.11 -2.58 13.60
C TYR A 72 3.50 -3.95 13.06
N LEU A 73 4.56 -4.00 12.25
CA LEU A 73 5.17 -5.25 11.82
C LEU A 73 6.12 -5.78 12.89
N ASN A 74 5.94 -7.05 13.27
CA ASN A 74 6.91 -7.78 14.08
C ASN A 74 8.13 -8.22 13.24
N ASP A 75 9.17 -8.71 13.92
CA ASP A 75 10.44 -9.09 13.27
C ASP A 75 10.28 -10.15 12.16
N LEU A 76 9.38 -11.12 12.35
CA LEU A 76 9.14 -12.19 11.37
C LEU A 76 8.41 -11.65 10.12
N GLN A 77 7.44 -10.76 10.32
CA GLN A 77 6.74 -10.08 9.23
C GLN A 77 7.71 -9.19 8.46
N TRP A 78 8.58 -8.46 9.16
CA TRP A 78 9.65 -7.65 8.55
C TRP A 78 10.62 -8.49 7.72
N GLU A 79 11.08 -9.63 8.24
CA GLU A 79 11.96 -10.53 7.51
C GLU A 79 11.26 -11.07 6.25
N SER A 80 9.99 -11.44 6.38
CA SER A 80 9.17 -11.91 5.26
C SER A 80 9.00 -10.83 4.20
N LEU A 81 8.73 -9.59 4.61
CA LEU A 81 8.54 -8.43 3.73
C LEU A 81 9.82 -8.12 2.94
N ARG A 82 10.98 -8.14 3.62
CA ARG A 82 12.28 -7.95 2.98
C ARG A 82 12.60 -9.04 1.96
N LYS A 83 12.23 -10.30 2.24
CA LYS A 83 12.39 -11.42 1.31
C LYS A 83 11.44 -11.32 0.11
N ALA A 84 10.21 -10.86 0.32
CA ALA A 84 9.20 -10.73 -0.72
C ALA A 84 9.48 -9.57 -1.71
N GLY A 85 10.16 -8.52 -1.24
CA GLY A 85 10.45 -7.32 -2.04
C GLY A 85 9.40 -6.23 -1.87
N PHE A 86 9.43 -5.21 -2.75
CA PHE A 86 8.48 -4.10 -2.71
C PHE A 86 7.12 -4.49 -3.31
N GLY A 87 6.04 -3.97 -2.73
CA GLY A 87 4.69 -4.35 -3.09
C GLY A 87 3.64 -3.85 -2.10
N ILE A 88 2.40 -4.21 -2.37
CA ILE A 88 1.26 -3.94 -1.49
C ILE A 88 0.79 -5.29 -0.91
N TYR A 89 0.77 -5.39 0.41
CA TYR A 89 0.58 -6.64 1.13
C TYR A 89 -0.60 -6.56 2.08
N ARG A 90 -1.28 -7.68 2.25
CA ARG A 90 -2.11 -7.97 3.42
C ARG A 90 -1.23 -8.68 4.46
N VAL A 91 -1.39 -8.30 5.73
CA VAL A 91 -0.78 -9.01 6.86
C VAL A 91 -1.82 -9.94 7.46
N GLU A 92 -1.54 -11.25 7.47
CA GLU A 92 -2.38 -12.25 8.12
C GLU A 92 -2.04 -12.38 9.61
N GLY A 93 -3.06 -12.60 10.43
CA GLY A 93 -2.89 -12.76 11.88
C GLY A 93 -2.38 -11.50 12.59
N SER A 94 -2.61 -10.32 12.01
CA SER A 94 -2.31 -9.05 12.67
C SER A 94 -3.26 -8.83 13.84
N GLU A 95 -2.73 -8.41 14.98
CA GLU A 95 -3.52 -8.03 16.16
C GLU A 95 -4.31 -6.73 15.96
N LEU A 96 -4.01 -5.99 14.88
CA LEU A 96 -4.69 -4.75 14.52
C LEU A 96 -6.03 -4.97 13.80
N VAL A 97 -6.30 -6.21 13.41
CA VAL A 97 -7.54 -6.61 12.72
C VAL A 97 -8.49 -7.11 13.78
N GLU A 98 -9.45 -6.29 14.16
CA GLU A 98 -10.38 -6.59 15.25
C GLU A 98 -11.78 -6.98 14.70
N GLY A 99 -12.17 -6.40 13.56
CA GLY A 99 -13.46 -6.59 12.93
C GLY A 99 -13.51 -7.71 11.88
N GLU A 100 -14.69 -8.30 11.67
CA GLU A 100 -14.92 -9.20 10.54
C GLU A 100 -14.78 -8.44 9.21
N GLY A 101 -13.91 -8.94 8.32
CA GLY A 101 -13.68 -8.33 7.01
C GLY A 101 -12.59 -7.26 6.97
N GLU A 102 -12.01 -6.91 8.12
CA GLU A 102 -10.86 -6.01 8.18
C GLU A 102 -9.57 -6.69 7.68
N LEU A 103 -8.64 -5.86 7.20
CA LEU A 103 -7.32 -6.27 6.75
C LEU A 103 -6.27 -5.22 7.14
N HIS A 104 -5.16 -5.69 7.69
CA HIS A 104 -3.97 -4.86 7.88
C HIS A 104 -3.23 -4.77 6.54
N LEU A 105 -3.32 -3.60 5.90
CA LEU A 105 -2.69 -3.29 4.63
C LEU A 105 -1.29 -2.70 4.87
N VAL A 106 -0.32 -3.12 4.08
CA VAL A 106 1.04 -2.59 4.09
C VAL A 106 1.46 -2.25 2.66
N CYS A 107 1.66 -0.96 2.40
CA CYS A 107 2.26 -0.46 1.18
C CYS A 107 3.77 -0.32 1.39
N TYR A 108 4.54 -1.29 0.91
CA TYR A 108 6.00 -1.31 1.04
C TYR A 108 6.68 -0.86 -0.25
N THR A 109 7.35 0.28 -0.19
CA THR A 109 8.08 0.87 -1.32
C THR A 109 9.54 1.18 -0.93
N PRO A 110 10.44 1.45 -1.89
CA PRO A 110 11.87 1.69 -1.62
C PRO A 110 12.18 2.79 -0.61
N LYS A 111 11.32 3.79 -0.47
CA LYS A 111 11.54 4.94 0.43
C LYS A 111 10.50 5.09 1.52
N GLN A 112 9.34 4.48 1.37
CA GLN A 112 8.20 4.70 2.24
C GLN A 112 7.50 3.39 2.54
N ILE A 113 7.02 3.29 3.77
CA ILE A 113 6.10 2.25 4.20
C ILE A 113 4.91 2.94 4.79
N VAL A 114 3.73 2.60 4.30
CA VAL A 114 2.46 3.03 4.86
C VAL A 114 1.69 1.79 5.27
N GLU A 115 1.11 1.83 6.46
CA GLU A 115 0.26 0.78 7.00
C GLU A 115 -1.08 1.37 7.41
N CYS A 116 -2.15 0.61 7.23
CA CYS A 116 -3.47 0.97 7.74
C CYS A 116 -4.35 -0.25 7.99
N CYS A 117 -5.41 -0.08 8.78
CA CYS A 117 -6.53 -1.01 8.81
C CYS A 117 -7.55 -0.62 7.73
N ALA A 118 -7.89 -1.56 6.87
CA ALA A 118 -8.78 -1.35 5.74
C ALA A 118 -9.92 -2.38 5.74
N LEU A 119 -11.07 -1.98 5.23
CA LEU A 119 -12.20 -2.85 4.91
C LEU A 119 -12.14 -3.30 3.46
N GLN A 120 -11.65 -2.43 2.58
CA GLN A 120 -11.61 -2.67 1.15
C GLN A 120 -10.47 -1.92 0.50
N VAL A 121 -9.84 -2.54 -0.50
CA VAL A 121 -8.83 -1.91 -1.36
C VAL A 121 -9.25 -2.11 -2.80
N THR A 122 -9.41 -1.02 -3.56
CA THR A 122 -9.67 -1.06 -5.00
C THR A 122 -8.61 -0.30 -5.77
N SER A 123 -8.24 -0.81 -6.95
CA SER A 123 -7.32 -0.15 -7.86
C SER A 123 -8.10 0.76 -8.80
N GLU A 124 -7.96 2.07 -8.61
CA GLU A 124 -8.49 3.08 -9.53
C GLU A 124 -7.43 3.35 -10.61
N GLN A 125 -7.42 2.55 -11.66
CA GLN A 125 -6.42 2.67 -12.73
C GLN A 125 -6.71 3.89 -13.60
N GLN A 126 -6.02 5.01 -13.38
CA GLN A 126 -6.08 6.20 -14.26
C GLN A 126 -4.96 7.22 -13.94
N CYS A 127 -3.68 6.97 -14.25
CA CYS A 127 -2.67 8.05 -14.24
C CYS A 127 -1.40 7.71 -15.05
N PHE A 128 -1.30 8.23 -16.28
CA PHE A 128 -0.19 7.90 -17.19
C PHE A 128 0.87 9.01 -17.37
N HIS A 129 0.63 10.24 -16.86
CA HIS A 129 1.50 11.38 -17.14
C HIS A 129 1.65 12.34 -15.95
N ALA A 130 2.52 11.99 -15.00
CA ALA A 130 2.92 12.88 -13.91
C ALA A 130 4.43 12.77 -13.63
N ALA A 131 5.02 13.79 -13.01
CA ALA A 131 6.44 13.74 -12.62
C ALA A 131 6.66 13.13 -11.23
N SER A 132 5.60 12.87 -10.45
CA SER A 132 5.68 12.31 -9.09
C SER A 132 4.34 11.69 -8.68
N PRO A 133 4.33 10.77 -7.69
CA PRO A 133 3.08 10.18 -7.19
C PRO A 133 2.15 11.24 -6.58
N TYR A 134 2.69 12.31 -5.99
CA TYR A 134 1.88 13.42 -5.48
C TYR A 134 1.13 14.15 -6.60
N GLN A 135 1.82 14.49 -7.70
CA GLN A 135 1.19 15.15 -8.84
C GLN A 135 0.15 14.24 -9.53
N ALA A 136 0.42 12.93 -9.62
CA ALA A 136 -0.55 11.97 -10.12
C ALA A 136 -1.80 11.95 -9.23
N LEU A 137 -1.62 11.82 -7.92
CA LEU A 137 -2.72 11.80 -6.95
C LEU A 137 -3.57 13.08 -7.00
N VAL A 138 -2.94 14.25 -7.02
CA VAL A 138 -3.66 15.53 -7.13
C VAL A 138 -4.46 15.61 -8.44
N SER A 139 -3.87 15.17 -9.56
CA SER A 139 -4.55 15.16 -10.87
C SER A 139 -5.77 14.22 -10.87
N PHE A 140 -5.62 13.04 -10.27
CA PHE A 140 -6.70 12.07 -10.11
C PHE A 140 -7.86 12.64 -9.29
N LEU A 141 -7.56 13.24 -8.13
CA LEU A 141 -8.59 13.78 -7.22
C LEU A 141 -9.31 15.03 -7.76
N ALA A 142 -8.73 15.71 -8.76
CA ALA A 142 -9.32 16.87 -9.41
C ALA A 142 -10.19 16.52 -10.64
N SER A 143 -10.20 15.25 -11.06
CA SER A 143 -10.94 14.75 -12.23
C SER A 143 -12.35 14.32 -11.85
#